data_AF-A0A354XT15-F1
#
_entry.id   AF-A0A354XT15-F1
#
_cell.length_a   1.000
_cell.length_b   1.000
_cell.length_c   1.000
_cell.angle_alpha   90.00
_cell.angle_beta   90.00
_cell.angle_gamma   90.00
#
_symmetry.space_group_name_H-M   'P 1'
#
loop_
_entity.id
_entity.type
_entity.pdbx_description
1 polymer ?
#
loop_
_entity_poly.entity_id
_entity_poly.type
_entity_poly.pdbx_seq_one_letter_code
_entity_poly.pdbx_strand_id
1 'polypeptide(L)'
;VYITKFVPWSWWKKSENKAIRKTMEWVDAILFALIAVYFINTFFFQNYQIPTSSLEKSLLVGDFLAVSKVSYGPRAPITPLSFPLAQHTMPVIGGKSYIDKPQWKYRRLKGLGEVKRNDIVVFNFPAGDTVALNQQGVDFYTLSRYNTNGSAGIRSDQRTYGEVVFRPVDRRENYVKRCIGLPGETIELRDDSVYIDGELIPSPKLSQLTYMIHTDGTVISEQIFQELG
;
A
#
# COMPACT_ATOMS: atom_id res chain seq x y z
N VAL A 1 -0.81 -24.88 -23.30
CA VAL A 1 -1.10 -23.51 -22.83
C VAL A 1 -0.25 -22.56 -23.68
N TYR A 2 -0.85 -21.97 -24.71
CA TYR A 2 -0.19 -21.08 -25.69
C TYR A 2 -0.56 -19.63 -25.35
N ILE A 3 0.14 -19.02 -24.38
CA ILE A 3 -0.18 -17.65 -23.98
C ILE A 3 0.47 -16.62 -24.93
N THR A 4 1.45 -17.00 -25.75
CA THR A 4 1.98 -16.14 -26.83
C THR A 4 2.38 -16.98 -28.05
N LYS A 5 1.87 -16.64 -29.25
CA LYS A 5 2.25 -17.30 -30.52
C LYS A 5 3.67 -16.95 -31.00
N PHE A 6 4.33 -15.98 -30.35
CA PHE A 6 5.60 -15.41 -30.78
C PHE A 6 6.83 -16.02 -30.11
N VAL A 7 6.67 -16.77 -29.02
CA VAL A 7 7.78 -17.43 -28.33
C VAL A 7 7.47 -18.94 -28.28
N PRO A 8 8.33 -19.81 -28.85
CA PRO A 8 8.08 -21.25 -28.84
C PRO A 8 8.36 -21.83 -27.44
N TRP A 9 7.47 -21.60 -26.47
CA TRP A 9 7.60 -22.00 -25.05
C TRP A 9 7.83 -23.48 -24.77
N SER A 10 7.82 -24.34 -25.79
CA SER A 10 8.05 -25.78 -25.68
C SER A 10 9.30 -26.26 -26.44
N TRP A 11 10.18 -25.35 -26.87
CA TRP A 11 11.43 -25.72 -27.57
C TRP A 11 12.31 -26.66 -26.74
N TRP A 12 12.35 -26.46 -25.42
CA TRP A 12 13.13 -27.25 -24.47
C TRP A 12 12.62 -28.68 -24.30
N LYS A 13 11.35 -28.97 -24.64
CA LYS A 13 10.80 -30.34 -24.61
C LYS A 13 11.47 -31.25 -25.63
N LYS A 14 12.04 -30.68 -26.69
CA LYS A 14 12.77 -31.39 -27.75
C LYS A 14 14.27 -31.54 -27.45
N SER A 15 14.78 -30.94 -26.37
CA SER A 15 16.18 -31.08 -25.97
C SER A 15 16.47 -32.50 -25.48
N GLU A 16 17.52 -33.14 -26.01
CA GLU A 16 17.94 -34.49 -25.62
C GLU A 16 18.55 -34.53 -24.21
N ASN A 17 19.03 -33.39 -23.70
CA ASN A 17 19.64 -33.32 -22.38
C ASN A 17 18.58 -33.38 -21.27
N LYS A 18 18.57 -34.49 -20.52
CA LYS A 18 17.64 -34.75 -19.41
C LYS A 18 17.69 -33.68 -18.31
N ALA A 19 18.87 -33.10 -18.05
CA ALA A 19 19.02 -32.04 -17.05
C ALA A 19 18.33 -30.75 -17.49
N ILE A 20 18.55 -30.32 -18.74
CA ILE A 20 17.90 -29.12 -19.32
C ILE A 20 16.39 -29.27 -19.31
N ARG A 21 15.88 -30.45 -19.69
CA ARG A 21 14.43 -30.72 -19.68
C ARG A 21 13.84 -30.59 -18.28
N LYS A 22 14.44 -31.26 -17.28
CA LYS A 22 13.98 -31.22 -15.89
C LYS A 22 14.03 -29.79 -15.30
N THR A 23 15.09 -29.04 -15.59
CA THR A 23 15.21 -27.65 -15.15
C THR A 23 14.15 -26.76 -15.80
N MET A 24 13.94 -26.89 -17.12
CA MET A 24 12.96 -26.08 -17.83
C MET A 24 11.51 -26.43 -17.45
N GLU A 25 11.21 -27.69 -17.11
CA GLU A 25 9.91 -28.08 -16.53
C GLU A 25 9.64 -27.34 -15.22
N TRP A 26 10.63 -27.27 -14.32
CA TRP A 26 10.52 -26.51 -13.08
C TRP A 26 10.35 -25.01 -13.33
N VAL A 27 11.10 -24.44 -14.28
CA VAL A 27 10.99 -23.03 -14.66
C VAL A 27 9.59 -22.71 -15.22
N ASP A 28 9.06 -23.56 -16.09
CA ASP A 28 7.71 -23.40 -16.66
C ASP A 28 6.63 -23.46 -15.57
N ALA A 29 6.75 -24.40 -14.62
CA ALA A 29 5.84 -24.51 -13.49
C ALA A 29 5.87 -23.26 -12.58
N ILE A 30 7.06 -22.76 -12.25
CA ILE A 30 7.23 -21.54 -11.44
C ILE A 30 6.65 -20.33 -12.18
N LEU A 31 6.95 -20.18 -13.47
CA LEU A 31 6.43 -19.09 -14.28
C LEU A 31 4.89 -19.10 -14.33
N PHE A 32 4.30 -20.27 -14.55
CA PHE A 32 2.85 -20.43 -14.52
C PHE A 32 2.25 -20.04 -13.17
N ALA A 33 2.86 -20.49 -12.06
CA ALA A 33 2.45 -20.12 -10.72
C ALA A 33 2.52 -18.60 -10.49
N LEU A 34 3.60 -17.94 -10.93
CA LEU A 34 3.76 -16.49 -10.80
C LEU A 34 2.70 -15.71 -11.61
N ILE A 35 2.34 -16.18 -12.81
CA ILE A 35 1.28 -15.57 -13.62
C ILE A 35 -0.09 -15.76 -12.96
N ALA A 36 -0.37 -16.95 -12.42
CA ALA A 36 -1.60 -17.21 -11.70
C ALA A 36 -1.72 -16.32 -10.46
N VAL A 37 -0.64 -16.23 -9.66
CA VAL A 37 -0.57 -15.35 -8.48
C VAL A 37 -0.73 -13.89 -8.87
N TYR A 38 -0.09 -13.43 -9.95
CA TYR A 38 -0.28 -12.08 -10.49
C TYR A 38 -1.76 -11.79 -10.76
N PHE A 39 -2.46 -12.71 -11.44
CA PHE A 39 -3.87 -12.53 -11.80
C PHE A 39 -4.78 -12.56 -10.57
N ILE A 40 -4.58 -13.53 -9.66
CA ILE A 40 -5.34 -13.65 -8.41
C ILE A 40 -5.18 -12.39 -7.57
N ASN A 41 -3.93 -11.96 -7.34
CA ASN A 41 -3.62 -10.76 -6.56
C ASN A 41 -4.15 -9.49 -7.22
N THR A 42 -4.23 -9.44 -8.55
CA THR A 42 -4.75 -8.26 -9.26
C THR A 42 -6.27 -8.14 -9.13
N PHE A 43 -7.01 -9.24 -9.26
CA PHE A 43 -8.47 -9.19 -9.44
C PHE A 43 -9.32 -9.72 -8.29
N PHE A 44 -8.83 -10.65 -7.48
CA PHE A 44 -9.69 -11.38 -6.52
C PHE A 44 -9.45 -10.91 -5.09
N PHE A 45 -8.29 -11.22 -4.54
CA PHE A 45 -7.94 -10.88 -3.16
C PHE A 45 -6.44 -10.63 -3.05
N GLN A 46 -6.04 -9.89 -2.03
CA GLN A 46 -4.63 -9.71 -1.69
C GLN A 46 -4.49 -9.73 -0.18
N ASN A 47 -3.45 -10.42 0.29
CA ASN A 47 -3.09 -10.41 1.70
C ASN A 47 -2.21 -9.19 1.98
N TYR A 48 -2.57 -8.43 3.00
CA TYR A 48 -1.79 -7.30 3.50
C TYR A 48 -1.41 -7.56 4.95
N GLN A 49 -0.15 -7.32 5.28
CA GLN A 49 0.30 -7.30 6.67
C GLN A 49 0.13 -5.88 7.21
N ILE A 50 -0.30 -5.75 8.46
CA ILE A 50 -0.44 -4.43 9.12
C ILE A 50 0.90 -4.04 9.73
N PRO A 51 1.57 -2.98 9.21
CA PRO A 51 2.87 -2.58 9.71
C PRO A 51 2.78 -1.60 10.89
N THR A 52 1.62 -0.96 11.09
CA THR A 52 1.46 0.17 12.03
C THR A 52 0.29 -0.02 12.98
N SER A 53 0.46 0.46 14.21
CA SER A 53 -0.54 0.51 15.28
C SER A 53 -1.74 1.46 15.05
N SER A 54 -1.92 2.02 13.85
CA SER A 54 -3.00 3.00 13.65
C SER A 54 -4.42 2.43 13.82
N LEU A 55 -4.58 1.10 13.81
CA LEU A 55 -5.83 0.40 14.10
C LEU A 55 -5.73 -0.45 15.37
N GLU A 56 -4.74 -0.16 16.22
CA GLU A 56 -4.52 -0.86 17.49
C GLU A 56 -5.81 -0.86 18.32
N LYS A 57 -6.09 -1.98 19.00
CA LYS A 57 -7.38 -2.39 19.60
C LYS A 57 -8.43 -3.01 18.65
N SER A 58 -8.41 -2.73 17.34
CA SER A 58 -9.22 -3.47 16.36
C SER A 58 -8.38 -4.55 15.66
N LEU A 59 -7.18 -4.18 15.22
CA LEU A 59 -6.24 -5.03 14.50
C LEU A 59 -4.83 -4.77 15.04
N LEU A 60 -4.09 -5.82 15.36
CA LEU A 60 -2.77 -5.71 15.95
C LEU A 60 -1.69 -5.59 14.86
N VAL A 61 -0.56 -4.99 15.23
CA VAL A 61 0.64 -4.96 14.38
C VAL A 61 1.08 -6.40 14.12
N GLY A 62 1.26 -6.74 12.85
CA GLY A 62 1.62 -8.10 12.42
C GLY A 62 0.45 -8.96 11.96
N ASP A 63 -0.80 -8.54 12.16
CA ASP A 63 -1.95 -9.26 11.62
C ASP A 63 -1.98 -9.25 10.08
N PHE A 64 -2.48 -10.35 9.50
CA PHE A 64 -2.67 -10.50 8.06
C PHE A 64 -4.14 -10.32 7.70
N LEU A 65 -4.42 -9.35 6.84
CA LEU A 65 -5.74 -9.07 6.30
C LEU A 65 -5.90 -9.65 4.90
N ALA A 66 -6.88 -10.53 4.71
CA ALA A 66 -7.33 -10.94 3.39
C ALA A 66 -8.34 -9.91 2.84
N VAL A 67 -7.90 -9.10 1.88
CA VAL A 67 -8.73 -8.02 1.33
C VAL A 67 -9.38 -8.45 0.03
N SER A 68 -10.71 -8.46 0.00
CA SER A 68 -11.50 -8.71 -1.21
C SER A 68 -11.46 -7.50 -2.15
N LYS A 69 -10.92 -7.68 -3.36
CA LYS A 69 -10.96 -6.67 -4.42
C LYS A 69 -12.26 -6.72 -5.22
N VAL A 70 -12.97 -7.85 -5.18
CA VAL A 70 -14.24 -8.04 -5.89
C VAL A 70 -15.37 -7.25 -5.24
N SER A 71 -15.36 -7.12 -3.91
CA SER A 71 -16.43 -6.43 -3.16
C SER A 71 -16.65 -5.00 -3.64
N TYR A 72 -15.58 -4.22 -3.83
CA TYR A 72 -15.65 -2.80 -4.22
C TYR A 72 -15.14 -2.52 -5.64
N GLY A 73 -15.00 -3.58 -6.45
CA GLY A 73 -14.61 -3.47 -7.85
C GLY A 73 -13.10 -3.58 -8.07
N PRO A 74 -12.63 -4.62 -8.78
CA PRO A 74 -11.22 -4.76 -9.06
C PRO A 74 -10.74 -3.68 -10.03
N ARG A 75 -9.49 -3.26 -9.85
CA ARG A 75 -8.84 -2.25 -10.69
C ARG A 75 -8.16 -2.94 -11.88
N ALA A 76 -8.22 -2.29 -13.04
CA ALA A 76 -7.32 -2.64 -14.13
C ALA A 76 -5.87 -2.37 -13.70
N PRO A 77 -4.91 -3.26 -14.02
CA PRO A 77 -3.51 -3.06 -13.63
C PRO A 77 -2.96 -1.83 -14.37
N ILE A 78 -2.61 -0.79 -13.62
CA ILE A 78 -2.02 0.45 -14.17
C ILE A 78 -0.59 0.17 -14.62
N THR A 79 0.14 -0.62 -13.82
CA THR A 79 1.50 -1.05 -14.11
C THR A 79 1.50 -2.56 -14.43
N PRO A 80 1.30 -2.96 -15.69
CA PRO A 80 1.13 -4.36 -16.07
C PRO A 80 2.42 -5.18 -15.89
N LEU A 81 3.58 -4.56 -16.07
CA LEU A 81 4.89 -5.19 -15.92
C LEU A 81 5.43 -4.93 -14.53
N SER A 82 5.14 -5.87 -13.62
CA SER A 82 5.60 -5.82 -12.24
C SER A 82 5.80 -7.22 -11.68
N PHE A 83 6.66 -7.34 -10.67
CA PHE A 83 6.82 -8.57 -9.93
C PHE A 83 5.58 -8.82 -9.03
N PRO A 84 4.92 -10.00 -9.13
CA PRO A 84 3.62 -10.25 -8.49
C PRO A 84 3.65 -10.34 -6.96
N LEU A 85 4.83 -10.54 -6.37
CA LEU A 85 5.03 -10.71 -4.93
C LEU A 85 5.64 -9.47 -4.26
N ALA A 86 5.90 -8.40 -5.01
CA ALA A 86 6.54 -7.19 -4.50
C ALA A 86 5.72 -5.95 -4.84
N GLN A 87 5.42 -5.14 -3.82
CA GLN A 87 4.59 -3.93 -3.97
C GLN A 87 5.31 -2.87 -4.82
N HIS A 88 6.43 -2.34 -4.32
CA HIS A 88 7.19 -1.27 -4.98
C HIS A 88 8.71 -1.55 -5.06
N THR A 89 9.27 -2.36 -4.16
CA THR A 89 10.70 -2.67 -4.09
C THR A 89 10.94 -4.17 -4.11
N MET A 90 11.97 -4.63 -4.83
CA MET A 90 12.33 -6.04 -4.87
C MET A 90 12.93 -6.51 -3.52
N PRO A 91 12.52 -7.67 -2.98
CA PRO A 91 12.87 -8.08 -1.62
C PRO A 91 14.35 -8.47 -1.43
N VAL A 92 15.07 -8.87 -2.50
CA VAL A 92 16.45 -9.39 -2.41
C VAL A 92 17.47 -8.43 -3.02
N ILE A 93 17.19 -7.94 -4.23
CA ILE A 93 18.14 -7.13 -5.01
C ILE A 93 17.95 -5.61 -4.81
N GLY A 94 16.91 -5.21 -4.07
CA GLY A 94 16.51 -3.80 -4.00
C GLY A 94 16.06 -3.26 -5.36
N GLY A 95 15.84 -1.95 -5.44
CA GLY A 95 15.34 -1.31 -6.65
C GLY A 95 13.85 -1.56 -6.92
N LYS A 96 13.33 -0.88 -7.95
CA LYS A 96 11.89 -0.89 -8.29
C LYS A 96 11.43 -2.30 -8.66
N SER A 97 10.27 -2.73 -8.15
CA SER A 97 9.64 -4.02 -8.52
C SER A 97 8.86 -3.98 -9.83
N TYR A 98 8.87 -2.85 -10.53
CA TYR A 98 8.06 -2.59 -11.70
C TYR A 98 8.79 -1.72 -12.72
N ILE A 99 8.30 -1.76 -13.96
CA ILE A 99 8.81 -0.93 -15.06
C ILE A 99 7.90 0.30 -15.20
N ASP A 100 8.50 1.49 -15.33
CA ASP A 100 7.75 2.75 -15.41
C ASP A 100 6.90 2.88 -16.69
N LYS A 101 7.20 2.10 -17.75
CA LYS A 101 6.45 2.09 -19.01
C LYS A 101 6.31 0.65 -19.55
N PRO A 102 5.19 0.28 -20.18
CA PRO A 102 3.97 1.07 -20.40
C PRO A 102 3.10 1.20 -19.14
N GLN A 103 2.36 2.30 -19.00
CA GLN A 103 1.33 2.48 -17.98
C GLN A 103 -0.04 2.62 -18.62
N TRP A 104 -1.05 1.98 -18.03
CA TRP A 104 -2.44 2.07 -18.48
C TRP A 104 -3.22 3.08 -17.65
N LYS A 105 -4.22 3.72 -18.25
CA LYS A 105 -5.09 4.67 -17.54
C LYS A 105 -5.87 3.93 -16.45
N TYR A 106 -6.07 4.61 -15.32
CA TYR A 106 -6.89 4.09 -14.22
C TYR A 106 -8.29 3.73 -14.72
N ARG A 107 -8.69 2.48 -14.49
CA ARG A 107 -10.05 1.98 -14.70
C ARG A 107 -10.39 1.03 -13.56
N ARG A 108 -11.61 1.12 -13.04
CA ARG A 108 -12.13 0.20 -12.03
C ARG A 108 -13.42 -0.40 -12.55
N LEU A 109 -13.58 -1.71 -12.40
CA LEU A 109 -14.81 -2.40 -12.73
C LEU A 109 -15.85 -2.16 -11.63
N LYS A 110 -17.13 -2.30 -11.96
CA LYS A 110 -18.20 -2.21 -10.95
C LYS A 110 -18.03 -3.34 -9.94
N GLY A 111 -18.01 -3.01 -8.65
CA GLY A 111 -17.98 -3.98 -7.56
C GLY A 111 -19.32 -4.67 -7.36
N LEU A 112 -19.32 -5.72 -6.54
CA LEU A 112 -20.54 -6.40 -6.11
C LEU A 112 -21.33 -5.60 -5.06
N GLY A 113 -20.69 -4.62 -4.40
CA GLY A 113 -21.33 -3.75 -3.42
C GLY A 113 -20.69 -2.38 -3.32
N GLU A 114 -21.15 -1.62 -2.34
CA GLU A 114 -20.70 -0.26 -2.04
C GLU A 114 -20.05 -0.22 -0.66
N VAL A 115 -19.16 0.76 -0.45
CA VAL A 115 -18.48 0.97 0.83
C VAL A 115 -19.51 1.41 1.87
N LYS A 116 -19.53 0.73 3.02
CA LYS A 116 -20.40 1.06 4.13
C LYS A 116 -19.61 1.75 5.23
N ARG A 117 -20.33 2.55 6.03
CA ARG A 117 -19.77 3.11 7.26
C ARG A 117 -19.25 1.97 8.13
N ASN A 118 -18.10 2.20 8.76
CA ASN A 118 -17.32 1.27 9.57
C ASN A 118 -16.62 0.13 8.82
N ASP A 119 -16.74 0.03 7.49
CA ASP A 119 -15.94 -0.93 6.73
C ASP A 119 -14.44 -0.63 6.90
N ILE A 120 -13.65 -1.69 7.06
CA ILE A 120 -12.19 -1.58 7.03
C ILE A 120 -11.76 -1.59 5.57
N VAL A 121 -11.24 -0.47 5.10
CA VAL A 121 -10.88 -0.24 3.70
C VAL A 121 -9.38 -0.15 3.54
N VAL A 122 -8.90 -0.73 2.44
CA VAL A 122 -7.51 -0.61 2.00
C VAL A 122 -7.48 0.24 0.74
N PHE A 123 -6.70 1.33 0.79
CA PHE A 123 -6.58 2.26 -0.31
C PHE A 123 -5.13 2.74 -0.47
N ASN A 124 -4.80 3.26 -1.65
CA ASN A 124 -3.48 3.84 -1.89
C ASN A 124 -3.42 5.25 -1.31
N PHE A 125 -2.37 5.54 -0.54
CA PHE A 125 -2.20 6.85 0.07
C PHE A 125 -2.16 7.96 -1.00
N PRO A 126 -3.07 8.95 -0.95
CA PRO A 126 -3.22 9.92 -2.03
C PRO A 126 -1.96 10.75 -2.30
N ALA A 127 -1.29 11.22 -1.25
CA ALA A 127 -0.09 12.05 -1.31
C ALA A 127 1.23 11.24 -1.48
N GLY A 128 1.15 9.91 -1.58
CA GLY A 128 2.31 9.02 -1.74
C GLY A 128 2.80 8.89 -3.18
N ASP A 129 2.56 9.90 -4.03
CA ASP A 129 2.95 9.87 -5.44
C ASP A 129 4.43 10.18 -5.63
N THR A 130 4.98 11.08 -4.83
CA THR A 130 6.40 11.43 -4.77
C THR A 130 6.96 10.99 -3.42
N VAL A 131 8.05 10.23 -3.44
CA VAL A 131 8.64 9.64 -2.22
C VAL A 131 10.15 9.85 -2.21
N ALA A 132 10.66 10.27 -1.05
CA ALA A 132 12.09 10.31 -0.74
C ALA A 132 12.52 8.95 -0.18
N LEU A 133 13.42 8.23 -0.85
CA LEU A 133 13.71 6.82 -0.54
C LEU A 133 14.28 6.58 0.87
N ASN A 134 14.97 7.56 1.48
CA ASN A 134 15.49 7.42 2.84
C ASN A 134 14.47 7.82 3.91
N GLN A 135 13.38 8.49 3.54
CA GLN A 135 12.33 8.96 4.45
C GLN A 135 10.94 8.65 3.90
N GLN A 136 10.63 7.36 3.75
CA GLN A 136 9.35 6.91 3.15
C GLN A 136 8.17 6.98 4.13
N GLY A 137 8.43 7.18 5.43
CA GLY A 137 7.39 7.29 6.46
C GLY A 137 6.65 8.63 6.47
N VAL A 138 7.18 9.65 5.76
CA VAL A 138 6.58 10.99 5.66
C VAL A 138 6.39 11.32 4.19
N ASP A 139 5.26 11.94 3.85
CA ASP A 139 4.99 12.33 2.47
C ASP A 139 5.89 13.48 2.01
N PHE A 140 6.20 13.49 0.71
CA PHE A 140 7.13 14.47 0.14
C PHE A 140 6.66 15.92 0.29
N TYR A 141 5.34 16.17 0.31
CA TYR A 141 4.80 17.52 0.44
C TYR A 141 4.98 18.06 1.86
N THR A 142 4.78 17.22 2.87
CA THR A 142 5.08 17.53 4.27
C THR A 142 6.58 17.80 4.45
N LEU A 143 7.45 16.96 3.90
CA LEU A 143 8.90 17.19 3.93
C LEU A 143 9.26 18.54 3.27
N SER A 144 8.66 18.82 2.11
CA SER A 144 8.87 20.08 1.40
C SER A 144 8.35 21.29 2.17
N ARG A 145 7.27 21.14 2.94
CA ARG A 145 6.70 22.22 3.75
C ARG A 145 7.60 22.62 4.92
N TYR A 146 8.24 21.65 5.57
CA TYR A 146 9.10 21.89 6.74
C TYR A 146 10.57 22.17 6.38
N ASN A 147 11.00 21.86 5.16
CA ASN A 147 12.34 22.19 4.71
C ASN A 147 12.43 23.69 4.35
N THR A 148 13.44 24.39 4.87
CA THR A 148 13.68 25.82 4.60
C THR A 148 13.85 26.13 3.11
N ASN A 149 14.38 25.19 2.33
CA ASN A 149 14.58 25.31 0.88
C ASN A 149 13.47 24.61 0.07
N GLY A 150 12.35 24.27 0.71
CA GLY A 150 11.22 23.64 0.05
C GLY A 150 11.56 22.28 -0.58
N SER A 151 10.88 21.98 -1.69
CA SER A 151 11.11 20.76 -2.47
C SER A 151 12.49 20.70 -3.12
N ALA A 152 13.11 21.85 -3.41
CA ALA A 152 14.46 21.93 -3.97
C ALA A 152 15.51 21.44 -2.97
N GLY A 153 15.37 21.82 -1.69
CA GLY A 153 16.23 21.34 -0.61
C GLY A 153 16.23 19.82 -0.49
N ILE A 154 15.04 19.22 -0.49
CA ILE A 154 14.86 17.76 -0.44
C ILE A 154 15.55 17.07 -1.61
N ARG A 155 15.39 17.61 -2.83
CA ARG A 155 16.00 17.03 -4.04
C ARG A 155 17.51 17.19 -4.09
N SER A 156 18.05 18.26 -3.51
CA SER A 156 19.50 18.52 -3.47
C SER A 156 20.23 17.68 -2.41
N ASP A 157 19.59 17.41 -1.27
CA ASP A 157 20.19 16.63 -0.18
C ASP A 157 19.86 15.13 -0.30
N GLN A 158 20.44 14.49 -1.30
CA GLN A 158 20.31 13.05 -1.52
C GLN A 158 20.91 12.21 -0.37
N ARG A 159 21.81 12.78 0.44
CA ARG A 159 22.38 12.07 1.59
C ARG A 159 21.33 11.86 2.67
N THR A 160 20.55 12.90 2.98
CA THR A 160 19.51 12.84 4.00
C THR A 160 18.23 12.20 3.47
N TYR A 161 17.78 12.59 2.27
CA TYR A 161 16.45 12.21 1.76
C TYR A 161 16.49 11.05 0.74
N GLY A 162 17.66 10.75 0.18
CA GLY A 162 17.80 9.75 -0.88
C GLY A 162 17.30 10.26 -2.24
N GLU A 163 17.19 9.34 -3.20
CA GLU A 163 16.58 9.65 -4.49
C GLU A 163 15.09 9.95 -4.31
N VAL A 164 14.59 10.99 -5.00
CA VAL A 164 13.16 11.33 -5.02
C VAL A 164 12.52 10.67 -6.24
N VAL A 165 11.66 9.69 -5.99
CA VAL A 165 11.04 8.86 -7.03
C VAL A 165 9.53 9.12 -7.11
N PHE A 166 8.97 8.97 -8.30
CA PHE A 166 7.53 8.96 -8.52
C PHE A 166 6.98 7.53 -8.56
N ARG A 167 5.82 7.30 -7.94
CA ARG A 167 5.14 5.99 -7.90
C ARG A 167 3.74 6.07 -8.55
N PRO A 168 3.44 5.20 -9.53
CA PRO A 168 2.09 5.11 -10.08
C PRO A 168 1.11 4.64 -8.99
N VAL A 169 -0.18 4.97 -9.16
CA VAL A 169 -1.21 4.82 -8.11
C VAL A 169 -1.28 3.41 -7.52
N ASP A 170 -1.10 2.37 -8.33
CA ASP A 170 -1.14 0.96 -7.90
C ASP A 170 0.14 0.51 -7.14
N ARG A 171 1.21 1.30 -7.20
CA ARG A 171 2.51 1.06 -6.55
C ARG A 171 2.78 1.97 -5.37
N ARG A 172 1.83 2.85 -5.03
CA ARG A 172 1.88 3.63 -3.79
C ARG A 172 1.56 2.74 -2.60
N GLU A 173 1.86 3.27 -1.44
CA GLU A 173 1.68 2.67 -0.14
C GLU A 173 0.21 2.44 0.12
N ASN A 174 -0.11 1.30 0.72
CA ASN A 174 -1.46 0.95 1.06
C ASN A 174 -1.70 1.31 2.52
N TYR A 175 -2.80 2.00 2.78
CA TYR A 175 -3.23 2.35 4.12
C TYR A 175 -4.50 1.56 4.42
N VAL A 176 -4.57 1.05 5.65
CA VAL A 176 -5.76 0.38 6.19
C VAL A 176 -6.40 1.34 7.17
N LYS A 177 -7.64 1.73 6.92
CA LYS A 177 -8.41 2.63 7.80
C LYS A 177 -9.86 2.19 7.86
N ARG A 178 -10.60 2.70 8.84
CA ARG A 178 -12.04 2.54 8.94
C ARG A 178 -12.74 3.66 8.16
N CYS A 179 -13.71 3.33 7.32
CA CYS A 179 -14.53 4.31 6.62
C CYS A 179 -15.52 4.95 7.60
N ILE A 180 -15.37 6.25 7.89
CA ILE A 180 -16.27 6.96 8.80
C ILE A 180 -17.29 7.80 8.04
N GLY A 181 -16.91 8.56 7.01
CA GLY A 181 -17.87 9.32 6.20
C GLY A 181 -18.04 8.76 4.79
N LEU A 182 -19.25 8.90 4.27
CA LEU A 182 -19.67 8.49 2.94
C LEU A 182 -19.92 9.71 2.04
N PRO A 183 -19.96 9.53 0.70
CA PRO A 183 -20.22 10.64 -0.21
C PRO A 183 -21.55 11.35 0.08
N GLY A 184 -21.49 12.68 0.19
CA GLY A 184 -22.66 13.53 0.45
C GLY A 184 -22.86 13.88 1.93
N GLU A 185 -22.11 13.27 2.84
CA GLU A 185 -22.21 13.52 4.27
C GLU A 185 -21.25 14.63 4.74
N THR A 186 -21.66 15.36 5.78
CA THR A 186 -20.81 16.32 6.48
C THR A 186 -20.26 15.68 7.75
N ILE A 187 -18.94 15.60 7.87
CA ILE A 187 -18.26 15.07 9.07
C ILE A 187 -17.78 16.24 9.91
N GLU A 188 -18.08 16.20 11.21
CA GLU A 188 -17.59 17.17 12.18
C GLU A 188 -16.96 16.48 13.38
N LEU A 189 -15.92 17.07 13.95
CA LEU A 189 -15.31 16.63 15.19
C LEU A 189 -15.54 17.72 16.23
N ARG A 190 -16.29 17.40 17.29
CA ARG A 190 -16.63 18.32 18.39
C ARG A 190 -16.31 17.61 19.70
N ASP A 191 -15.44 18.18 20.53
CA ASP A 191 -15.04 17.62 21.83
C ASP A 191 -14.72 16.11 21.76
N ASP A 192 -13.77 15.75 20.90
CA ASP A 192 -13.33 14.37 20.61
C ASP A 192 -14.41 13.40 20.12
N SER A 193 -15.60 13.91 19.78
CA SER A 193 -16.73 13.14 19.30
C SER A 193 -17.00 13.42 17.83
N VAL A 194 -17.34 12.37 17.08
CA VAL A 194 -17.63 12.47 15.64
C VAL A 194 -19.12 12.67 15.44
N TYR A 195 -19.48 13.70 14.66
CA TYR A 195 -20.84 13.96 14.20
C TYR A 195 -20.91 13.79 12.69
N ILE A 196 -22.02 13.24 12.21
CA ILE A 196 -22.31 13.09 10.78
C ILE A 196 -23.68 13.69 10.51
N ASP A 197 -23.71 14.68 9.62
CA ASP A 197 -24.92 15.46 9.32
C ASP A 197 -25.61 16.03 10.58
N GLY A 198 -24.80 16.38 11.58
CA GLY A 198 -25.25 16.90 12.88
C GLY A 198 -25.61 15.83 13.93
N GLU A 199 -25.68 14.56 13.56
CA GLU A 199 -25.98 13.45 14.49
C GLU A 199 -24.70 12.88 15.11
N LEU A 200 -24.71 12.66 16.43
CA LEU A 200 -23.59 12.06 17.15
C LEU A 200 -23.39 10.59 16.76
N ILE A 201 -22.19 10.23 16.33
CA ILE A 201 -21.79 8.84 16.11
C ILE A 201 -21.16 8.29 17.40
N PRO A 202 -21.69 7.19 17.96
CA PRO A 202 -21.11 6.58 19.15
C PRO A 202 -19.66 6.14 18.92
N SER A 203 -18.77 6.53 19.83
CA SER A 203 -17.38 6.08 19.82
C SER A 203 -17.30 4.55 19.90
N PRO A 204 -16.37 3.91 19.17
CA PRO A 204 -16.14 2.47 19.29
C PRO A 204 -15.85 2.06 20.74
N LYS A 205 -16.32 0.87 21.15
CA LYS A 205 -16.16 0.37 22.54
C LYS A 205 -14.72 0.37 23.07
N LEU A 206 -13.75 0.22 22.17
CA LEU A 206 -12.32 0.17 22.50
C LEU A 206 -11.57 1.44 22.08
N SER A 207 -12.29 2.55 21.88
CA SER A 207 -11.66 3.84 21.61
C SER A 207 -10.76 4.24 22.78
N GLN A 208 -9.51 4.58 22.47
CA GLN A 208 -8.54 5.04 23.45
C GLN A 208 -8.34 6.55 23.27
N LEU A 209 -8.91 7.32 24.18
CA LEU A 209 -8.80 8.79 24.20
C LEU A 209 -7.74 9.27 25.21
N THR A 210 -7.14 8.36 25.97
CA THR A 210 -6.18 8.68 27.02
C THR A 210 -5.00 7.73 26.99
N TYR A 211 -3.81 8.27 27.17
CA TYR A 211 -2.57 7.52 27.29
C TYR A 211 -2.02 7.71 28.71
N MET A 212 -1.75 6.60 29.40
CA MET A 212 -1.00 6.63 30.66
C MET A 212 0.48 6.52 30.31
N ILE A 213 1.24 7.59 30.60
CA ILE A 213 2.69 7.62 30.40
C ILE A 213 3.34 7.31 31.75
N HIS A 214 4.07 6.20 31.81
CA HIS A 214 4.92 5.86 32.95
C HIS A 214 6.37 6.19 32.58
N THR A 215 6.97 7.11 33.33
CA THR A 215 8.40 7.40 33.21
C THR A 215 9.18 6.62 34.25
N ASP A 216 10.45 6.36 33.97
CA ASP A 216 11.42 5.74 34.88
C ASP A 216 11.98 6.73 35.92
N GLY A 217 11.35 7.90 36.07
CA GLY A 217 11.85 9.04 36.84
C GLY A 217 12.48 10.13 35.98
N THR A 218 12.68 9.88 34.67
CA THR A 218 13.09 10.92 33.73
C THR A 218 11.99 11.98 33.58
N VAL A 219 12.35 13.25 33.78
CA VAL A 219 11.43 14.38 33.60
C VAL A 219 11.19 14.58 32.11
N ILE A 220 9.92 14.55 31.69
CA ILE A 220 9.52 14.89 30.32
C ILE A 220 9.58 16.42 30.19
N SER A 221 10.28 16.92 29.18
CA SER A 221 10.36 18.37 28.96
C SER A 221 8.99 18.94 28.57
N GLU A 222 8.69 20.15 29.03
CA GLU A 222 7.45 20.85 28.70
C GLU A 222 7.26 21.03 27.18
N GLN A 223 8.37 21.14 26.46
CA GLN A 223 8.41 21.24 25.00
C GLN A 223 7.80 20.02 24.30
N ILE A 224 7.97 18.82 24.86
CA ILE A 224 7.35 17.59 24.32
C ILE A 224 5.82 17.67 24.43
N PHE A 225 5.28 18.21 25.52
CA PHE A 225 3.83 18.37 25.67
C PHE A 225 3.28 19.42 24.70
N GLN A 226 4.02 20.52 24.47
CA GLN A 226 3.65 21.53 23.48
C GLN A 226 3.67 21.00 22.04
N GLU A 227 4.58 20.07 21.72
CA GLU A 227 4.63 19.43 20.39
C GLU A 227 3.50 18.41 20.18
N LEU A 228 3.02 17.77 21.25
CA LEU A 228 1.93 16.79 21.20
C LEU A 228 0.54 17.42 21.07
N GLY A 229 0.41 18.72 21.34
CA GLY A 229 -0.84 19.48 21.25
C GLY A 229 -1.46 19.72 22.62
#